data_AF-A0A963HS59-F1
#
_entry.id   AF-A0A963HS59-F1
#
_cell.length_a   1.000
_cell.length_b   1.000
_cell.length_c   1.000
_cell.angle_alpha   90.00
_cell.angle_beta   90.00
_cell.angle_gamma   90.00
#
_symmetry.space_group_name_H-M   'P 1'
#
loop_
_entity.id
_entity.type
_entity.pdbx_description
1 polymer ?
#
loop_
_entity_poly.entity_id
_entity_poly.type
_entity_poly.pdbx_seq_one_letter_code
_entity_poly.pdbx_strand_id
1 'polypeptide(L)'
;MARINLSIPDDLKESMDNLKDVNWSEVAREAFQTTVTIHSLRSSNMEQAGIERLRASKNSNEERQRAEGVKAGKDYALNHAEYDQLEAICEAIVRDGVTTSTPADQLRSLFNDPESRLPLLFDLFEAGDESDAFLEGFIEGCNEIYSQI
;
A
#
# COMPACT_ATOMS: atom_id res chain seq x y z
N MET A 1 21.03 -17.71 34.03
CA MET A 1 21.34 -16.28 34.15
C MET A 1 22.69 -16.05 33.48
N ALA A 2 22.82 -15.06 32.59
CA ALA A 2 24.10 -14.76 31.93
C ALA A 2 24.97 -13.92 32.87
N ARG A 3 26.30 -14.12 32.83
CA ARG A 3 27.27 -13.33 33.59
C ARG A 3 28.12 -12.51 32.62
N ILE A 4 28.23 -11.21 32.92
CA ILE A 4 29.04 -10.26 32.15
C ILE A 4 30.03 -9.59 33.08
N ASN A 5 31.25 -9.34 32.59
CA ASN A 5 32.25 -8.55 33.29
C ASN A 5 32.31 -7.17 32.62
N LEU A 6 32.22 -6.10 33.40
CA LEU A 6 32.28 -4.72 32.93
C LEU A 6 33.50 -4.04 33.55
N SER A 7 34.23 -3.30 32.72
CA SER A 7 35.25 -2.36 33.19
C SER A 7 34.58 -1.03 33.47
N ILE A 8 34.80 -0.50 34.68
CA ILE A 8 34.33 0.82 35.10
C ILE A 8 35.52 1.68 35.55
N PRO A 9 35.40 3.01 35.51
CA PRO A 9 36.41 3.91 36.06
C PRO A 9 36.69 3.64 37.56
N ASP A 10 37.94 3.78 37.97
CA ASP A 10 38.41 3.46 39.33
C ASP A 10 37.75 4.34 40.41
N ASP A 11 37.53 5.62 40.10
CA ASP A 11 36.84 6.59 40.95
C ASP A 11 35.36 6.24 41.19
N LEU A 12 34.69 5.71 40.16
CA LEU A 12 33.34 5.20 40.27
C LEU A 12 33.30 3.94 41.15
N LYS A 13 34.27 3.03 41.00
CA LYS A 13 34.36 1.83 41.84
C LYS A 13 34.55 2.19 43.31
N GLU A 14 35.42 3.15 43.61
CA GLU A 14 35.64 3.65 44.96
C GLU A 14 34.35 4.24 45.56
N SER A 15 33.63 5.04 44.77
CA SER A 15 32.33 5.60 45.17
C SER A 15 31.28 4.51 45.44
N MET A 16 31.27 3.44 44.64
CA MET A 16 30.37 2.30 44.81
C MET A 16 30.67 1.50 46.08
N ASP A 17 31.95 1.32 46.43
CA ASP A 17 32.37 0.57 47.62
C ASP A 17 32.05 1.28 48.93
N ASN A 18 31.94 2.61 48.89
CA ASN A 18 31.50 3.41 50.03
C ASN A 18 30.02 3.18 50.39
N LEU A 19 29.21 2.66 49.46
CA LEU A 19 27.78 2.37 49.66
C LEU A 19 27.56 0.86 49.85
N LYS A 20 27.72 0.39 51.09
CA LYS A 20 27.76 -1.05 51.43
C LYS A 20 26.42 -1.80 51.34
N ASP A 21 25.30 -1.09 51.35
CA ASP A 21 23.96 -1.69 51.37
C ASP A 21 23.29 -1.74 49.99
N VAL A 22 24.05 -1.50 48.92
CA VAL A 22 23.51 -1.45 47.55
C VAL A 22 23.86 -2.72 46.77
N ASN A 23 22.86 -3.39 46.21
CA ASN A 23 23.06 -4.50 45.29
C ASN A 23 23.36 -3.98 43.87
N TRP A 24 24.64 -3.76 43.58
CA TRP A 24 25.08 -3.22 42.29
C TRP A 24 24.71 -4.08 41.07
N SER A 25 24.54 -5.39 41.24
CA SER A 25 24.09 -6.25 40.14
C SER A 25 22.64 -5.96 39.76
N GLU A 26 21.82 -5.64 40.75
CA GLU A 26 20.42 -5.27 40.55
C GLU A 26 20.28 -3.90 39.88
N VAL A 27 21.04 -2.92 40.37
CA VAL A 27 21.09 -1.57 39.78
C VAL A 27 21.53 -1.63 38.32
N ALA A 28 22.59 -2.38 38.03
CA ALA A 28 23.08 -2.56 36.65
C ALA A 28 22.03 -3.23 35.76
N ARG A 29 21.34 -4.25 36.27
CA ARG A 29 20.29 -4.97 35.53
C ARG A 29 19.14 -4.04 35.14
N GLU A 30 18.67 -3.21 36.06
CA GLU A 30 17.61 -2.24 35.78
C GLU A 30 18.03 -1.19 34.75
N ALA A 31 19.25 -0.65 34.89
CA ALA A 31 19.79 0.32 33.93
C ALA A 31 19.93 -0.26 32.52
N PHE A 32 20.45 -1.49 32.40
CA PHE A 32 20.55 -2.19 31.12
C PHE A 32 19.17 -2.48 30.53
N GLN A 33 18.22 -2.98 31.33
CA GLN A 33 16.87 -3.27 30.86
C GLN A 33 16.17 -2.01 30.35
N THR A 34 16.30 -0.90 31.08
CA THR A 34 15.74 0.40 30.70
C THR A 34 16.32 0.88 29.38
N THR A 35 17.64 0.85 29.25
CA THR A 35 18.34 1.30 28.03
C THR A 35 17.99 0.43 26.82
N VAL A 36 17.96 -0.89 26.98
CA VAL A 36 17.54 -1.84 25.94
C VAL A 36 16.10 -1.58 25.52
N THR A 37 15.20 -1.34 26.48
CA THR A 37 13.79 -1.04 26.21
C THR A 37 13.63 0.29 25.46
N ILE A 38 14.35 1.33 25.86
CA ILE A 38 14.33 2.63 25.17
C ILE A 38 14.84 2.48 23.73
N HIS A 39 15.93 1.73 23.52
CA HIS A 39 16.49 1.50 22.19
C HIS A 39 15.59 0.62 21.31
N SER A 40 14.97 -0.42 21.87
CA SER A 40 14.04 -1.27 21.13
C SER A 40 12.80 -0.48 20.69
N LEU A 41 12.23 0.34 21.57
CA LEU A 41 11.09 1.22 21.26
C LEU A 41 11.44 2.28 20.21
N ARG A 42 12.64 2.85 20.24
CA ARG A 42 13.09 3.81 19.21
C ARG A 42 13.25 3.14 17.83
N SER A 43 13.81 1.94 17.80
CA SER A 43 14.00 1.18 16.56
C SER A 43 12.67 0.70 15.96
N SER A 44 11.74 0.25 16.79
CA SER A 44 10.44 -0.28 16.34
C SER A 44 9.45 0.82 15.95
N ASN A 45 9.50 2.01 16.59
CA ASN A 45 8.58 3.10 16.25
C ASN A 45 8.89 3.79 14.92
N MET A 46 10.16 3.88 14.47
CA MET A 46 10.47 4.56 13.19
C MET A 46 10.14 3.71 11.96
N GLU A 47 10.41 2.41 12.01
CA GLU A 47 10.09 1.50 10.92
C GLU A 47 8.57 1.35 10.76
N GLN A 48 7.86 1.18 11.87
CA GLN A 48 6.40 1.03 11.87
C GLN A 48 5.69 2.33 11.47
N ALA A 49 6.12 3.49 11.97
CA ALA A 49 5.61 4.78 11.51
C ALA A 49 5.93 5.05 10.02
N GLY A 50 7.09 4.59 9.54
CA GLY A 50 7.46 4.65 8.13
C GLY A 50 6.54 3.81 7.25
N ILE A 51 6.27 2.57 7.64
CA ILE A 51 5.35 1.64 6.95
C ILE A 51 3.92 2.19 6.96
N GLU A 52 3.43 2.70 8.09
CA GLU A 52 2.09 3.29 8.18
C GLU A 52 1.95 4.53 7.30
N ARG A 53 2.94 5.42 7.26
CA ARG A 53 2.98 6.56 6.34
C ARG A 53 2.94 6.10 4.89
N LEU A 54 3.71 5.07 4.53
CA LEU A 54 3.73 4.53 3.17
C LEU A 54 2.41 3.87 2.79
N ARG A 55 1.75 3.16 3.72
CA ARG A 55 0.40 2.60 3.51
C ARG A 55 -0.63 3.71 3.30
N ALA A 56 -0.61 4.75 4.13
CA ALA A 56 -1.50 5.91 3.97
C ALA A 56 -1.26 6.62 2.63
N SER A 57 0.00 6.80 2.23
CA SER A 57 0.37 7.36 0.93
C SER A 57 -0.06 6.49 -0.24
N LYS A 58 0.06 5.15 -0.12
CA LYS A 58 -0.39 4.19 -1.13
C LYS A 58 -1.90 4.29 -1.31
N ASN A 59 -2.67 4.19 -0.22
CA ASN A 59 -4.13 4.27 -0.26
C ASN A 59 -4.61 5.60 -0.85
N SER A 60 -4.00 6.72 -0.47
CA SER A 60 -4.34 8.03 -1.03
C SER A 60 -4.04 8.13 -2.53
N ASN A 61 -2.97 7.47 -2.99
CA ASN A 61 -2.63 7.44 -4.41
C ASN A 61 -3.60 6.55 -5.20
N GLU A 62 -3.96 5.38 -4.66
CA GLU A 62 -4.97 4.50 -5.26
C GLU A 62 -6.34 5.18 -5.37
N GLU A 63 -6.77 5.90 -4.33
CA GLU A 63 -8.03 6.65 -4.35
C GLU A 63 -8.04 7.72 -5.43
N ARG A 64 -6.93 8.46 -5.57
CA ARG A 64 -6.78 9.48 -6.61
C ARG A 64 -6.82 8.84 -8.01
N GLN A 65 -6.08 7.75 -8.21
CA GLN A 65 -6.04 7.05 -9.48
C GLN A 65 -7.42 6.47 -9.85
N ARG A 66 -8.16 5.92 -8.88
CA ARG A 66 -9.54 5.47 -9.11
C ARG A 66 -10.45 6.62 -9.51
N ALA A 67 -10.39 7.76 -8.81
CA ALA A 67 -11.20 8.93 -9.15
C ALA A 67 -10.89 9.48 -10.56
N GLU A 68 -9.61 9.50 -10.95
CA GLU A 68 -9.18 9.84 -12.31
C GLU A 68 -9.72 8.84 -13.34
N GLY A 69 -9.66 7.55 -13.01
CA GLY A 69 -10.26 6.47 -13.80
C GLY A 69 -11.75 6.69 -14.02
N VAL A 70 -12.54 6.92 -12.96
CA VAL A 70 -13.99 7.18 -13.05
C VAL A 70 -14.30 8.33 -13.99
N LYS A 71 -13.53 9.42 -13.89
CA LYS A 71 -13.70 10.57 -14.77
C LYS A 71 -13.42 10.19 -16.23
N ALA A 72 -12.33 9.47 -16.49
CA ALA A 72 -11.98 9.01 -17.83
C ALA A 72 -13.02 8.03 -18.40
N GLY A 73 -13.55 7.13 -17.58
CA GLY A 73 -14.60 6.18 -17.97
C GLY A 73 -15.90 6.88 -18.37
N LYS A 74 -16.34 7.87 -17.58
CA LYS A 74 -17.51 8.69 -17.92
C LYS A 74 -17.30 9.49 -19.21
N ASP A 75 -16.13 10.08 -19.38
CA ASP A 75 -15.78 10.84 -20.57
C ASP A 75 -15.77 9.96 -21.82
N TYR A 76 -15.15 8.78 -21.72
CA TYR A 76 -15.17 7.78 -22.77
C TYR A 76 -16.60 7.35 -23.13
N ALA A 77 -17.40 7.00 -22.13
CA ALA A 77 -18.78 6.55 -22.33
C ALA A 77 -19.68 7.59 -23.02
N LEU A 78 -19.48 8.88 -22.72
CA LEU A 78 -20.30 9.95 -23.25
C LEU A 78 -19.85 10.47 -24.62
N ASN A 79 -18.53 10.53 -24.85
CA ASN A 79 -17.96 11.25 -25.99
C ASN A 79 -17.38 10.33 -27.06
N HIS A 80 -17.10 9.06 -26.74
CA HIS A 80 -16.32 8.19 -27.60
C HIS A 80 -16.94 6.80 -27.81
N ALA A 81 -17.65 6.26 -26.82
CA ALA A 81 -18.12 4.89 -26.86
C ALA A 81 -19.43 4.73 -27.63
N GLU A 82 -19.51 3.68 -28.44
CA GLU A 82 -20.77 3.15 -28.96
C GLU A 82 -21.42 2.19 -27.95
N TYR A 83 -22.73 1.95 -28.09
CA TYR A 83 -23.50 1.09 -27.17
C TYR A 83 -22.86 -0.30 -27.00
N ASP A 84 -22.57 -0.98 -28.11
CA ASP A 84 -21.95 -2.32 -28.12
C ASP A 84 -20.56 -2.35 -27.45
N GLN A 85 -19.85 -1.21 -27.46
CA GLN A 85 -18.54 -1.08 -26.82
C GLN A 85 -18.68 -0.90 -25.30
N LEU A 86 -19.67 -0.12 -24.86
CA LEU A 86 -19.99 0.04 -23.44
C LEU A 86 -20.52 -1.26 -22.83
N GLU A 87 -21.38 -1.96 -23.55
CA GLU A 87 -21.90 -3.27 -23.15
C GLU A 87 -20.74 -4.25 -22.96
N ALA A 88 -19.80 -4.34 -23.90
CA ALA A 88 -18.62 -5.21 -23.77
C ALA A 88 -17.74 -4.90 -22.55
N ILE A 89 -17.53 -3.60 -22.23
CA ILE A 89 -16.75 -3.17 -21.06
C ILE A 89 -17.48 -3.54 -19.77
N CYS A 90 -18.80 -3.34 -19.71
CA CYS A 90 -19.60 -3.64 -18.53
C CYS A 90 -19.78 -5.16 -18.33
N GLU A 91 -19.95 -5.92 -19.41
CA GLU A 91 -20.07 -7.38 -19.38
C GLU A 91 -18.77 -8.07 -18.97
N ALA A 92 -17.61 -7.48 -19.26
CA ALA A 92 -16.33 -7.99 -18.76
C ALA A 92 -16.38 -8.17 -17.24
N ILE A 93 -16.99 -7.23 -16.51
CA ILE A 93 -17.16 -7.25 -15.05
C ILE A 93 -18.06 -8.40 -14.56
N VAL A 94 -19.07 -8.78 -15.36
CA VAL A 94 -20.18 -9.65 -14.92
C VAL A 94 -19.88 -11.14 -15.12
N ARG A 95 -18.83 -11.51 -15.88
CA ARG A 95 -18.39 -12.92 -15.99
C ARG A 95 -17.66 -13.35 -14.71
N ASP A 96 -18.45 -13.55 -13.68
CA ASP A 96 -18.04 -14.02 -12.37
C ASP A 96 -17.98 -15.57 -12.34
N GLY A 97 -16.97 -16.10 -11.64
CA GLY A 97 -17.03 -17.43 -11.04
C GLY A 97 -15.82 -18.36 -11.18
N VAL A 98 -14.94 -18.24 -12.19
CA VAL A 98 -13.95 -19.30 -12.47
C VAL A 98 -12.52 -18.80 -12.75
N THR A 99 -12.26 -17.50 -12.91
CA THR A 99 -10.92 -17.00 -13.23
C THR A 99 -10.34 -16.08 -12.17
N THR A 100 -9.07 -16.32 -11.85
CA THR A 100 -8.20 -15.54 -10.95
C THR A 100 -7.90 -14.12 -11.42
N SER A 101 -8.54 -13.63 -12.48
CA SER A 101 -8.26 -12.33 -13.09
C SER A 101 -9.15 -11.25 -12.47
N THR A 102 -8.52 -10.12 -12.12
CA THR A 102 -9.23 -8.92 -11.67
C THR A 102 -9.99 -8.26 -12.84
N PRO A 103 -11.00 -7.42 -12.59
CA PRO A 103 -11.64 -6.62 -13.65
C PRO A 103 -10.63 -5.79 -14.46
N ALA A 104 -9.57 -5.30 -13.80
CA ALA A 104 -8.43 -4.64 -14.42
C ALA A 104 -7.69 -5.56 -15.41
N ASP A 105 -7.44 -6.83 -15.04
CA ASP A 105 -6.79 -7.81 -15.93
C ASP A 105 -7.64 -8.17 -17.15
N GLN A 106 -8.97 -8.20 -16.99
CA GLN A 106 -9.89 -8.46 -18.09
C GLN A 106 -9.94 -7.28 -19.06
N LEU A 107 -9.94 -6.06 -18.55
CA LEU A 107 -9.80 -4.85 -19.36
C LEU A 107 -8.44 -4.82 -20.08
N ARG A 108 -7.33 -5.17 -19.40
CA ARG A 108 -6.00 -5.39 -20.00
C ARG A 108 -6.00 -6.45 -21.10
N SER A 109 -6.76 -7.52 -20.94
CA SER A 109 -6.91 -8.52 -21.99
C SER A 109 -7.69 -7.99 -23.19
N LEU A 110 -8.71 -7.17 -22.96
CA LEU A 110 -9.48 -6.52 -24.02
C LEU A 110 -8.64 -5.48 -24.77
N PHE A 111 -7.76 -4.76 -24.07
CA PHE A 111 -6.75 -3.93 -24.71
C PHE A 111 -5.86 -4.80 -25.60
N ASN A 112 -5.16 -5.79 -25.07
CA ASN A 112 -4.14 -6.51 -25.86
C ASN A 112 -4.67 -7.41 -27.00
N ASP A 113 -5.98 -7.46 -27.25
CA ASP A 113 -6.57 -8.16 -28.39
C ASP A 113 -6.60 -7.26 -29.65
N PRO A 114 -5.80 -7.55 -30.69
CA PRO A 114 -5.75 -6.77 -31.93
C PRO A 114 -7.03 -6.86 -32.77
N GLU A 115 -7.94 -7.80 -32.48
CA GLU A 115 -9.28 -7.87 -33.09
C GLU A 115 -10.35 -7.16 -32.26
N SER A 116 -9.99 -6.57 -31.12
CA SER A 116 -10.95 -5.91 -30.23
C SER A 116 -11.61 -4.70 -30.90
N ARG A 117 -12.91 -4.54 -30.64
CA ARG A 117 -13.74 -3.43 -31.13
C ARG A 117 -13.49 -2.11 -30.38
N LEU A 118 -12.38 -1.97 -29.66
CA LEU A 118 -12.08 -0.82 -28.79
C LEU A 118 -10.85 0.00 -29.24
N PRO A 119 -10.74 0.40 -30.53
CA PRO A 119 -9.55 1.09 -31.05
C PRO A 119 -9.31 2.47 -30.41
N LEU A 120 -10.35 3.17 -29.94
CA LEU A 120 -10.22 4.47 -29.26
C LEU A 120 -9.80 4.35 -27.79
N LEU A 121 -9.99 3.18 -27.18
CA LEU A 121 -9.47 2.94 -25.82
C LEU A 121 -7.95 2.88 -25.85
N PHE A 122 -7.33 2.28 -26.85
CA PHE A 122 -5.86 2.23 -26.94
C PHE A 122 -5.19 3.61 -26.98
N ASP A 123 -5.79 4.59 -27.64
CA ASP A 123 -5.24 5.94 -27.71
C ASP A 123 -5.48 6.74 -26.42
N LEU A 124 -6.45 6.34 -25.59
CA LEU A 124 -6.74 6.97 -24.30
C LEU A 124 -5.76 6.54 -23.19
N PHE A 125 -5.08 5.41 -23.38
CA PHE A 125 -4.23 4.74 -22.40
C PHE A 125 -2.78 4.70 -22.95
N GLU A 126 -1.89 5.53 -22.41
CA GLU A 126 -0.48 5.52 -22.80
C GLU A 126 0.20 4.25 -22.27
N ALA A 127 0.25 3.23 -23.12
CA ALA A 127 1.17 2.09 -23.01
C ALA A 127 1.01 1.15 -21.79
N GLY A 128 -0.23 0.90 -21.34
CA GLY A 128 -0.54 -0.26 -20.47
C GLY A 128 0.05 -0.21 -19.06
N ASP A 129 0.53 0.96 -18.63
CA ASP A 129 1.12 1.23 -17.32
C ASP A 129 0.08 1.75 -16.30
N GLU A 130 -1.21 1.72 -16.65
CA GLU A 130 -2.28 2.20 -15.77
C GLU A 130 -2.47 1.25 -14.58
N SER A 131 -2.60 1.84 -13.40
CA SER A 131 -2.79 1.08 -12.17
C SER A 131 -4.14 0.38 -12.15
N ASP A 132 -4.22 -0.73 -11.41
CA ASP A 132 -5.49 -1.47 -11.23
C ASP A 132 -6.59 -0.55 -10.69
N ALA A 133 -6.25 0.35 -9.76
CA ALA A 133 -7.17 1.33 -9.20
C ALA A 133 -7.75 2.27 -10.28
N PHE A 134 -6.93 2.71 -11.24
CA PHE A 134 -7.40 3.52 -12.36
C PHE A 134 -8.33 2.71 -13.27
N LEU A 135 -7.94 1.49 -13.64
CA LEU A 135 -8.76 0.63 -14.52
C LEU A 135 -10.11 0.28 -13.89
N GLU A 136 -10.13 -0.03 -12.59
CA GLU A 136 -11.36 -0.23 -11.82
C GLU A 136 -12.24 1.02 -11.82
N GLY A 137 -11.65 2.20 -11.60
CA GLY A 137 -12.36 3.46 -11.68
C GLY A 137 -12.94 3.71 -13.07
N PHE A 138 -12.16 3.46 -14.13
CA PHE A 138 -12.60 3.61 -15.52
C PHE A 138 -13.83 2.75 -15.82
N ILE A 139 -13.78 1.48 -15.42
CA ILE A 139 -14.88 0.54 -15.53
C ILE A 139 -16.12 1.05 -14.77
N GLU A 140 -15.95 1.52 -13.53
CA GLU A 140 -17.02 2.10 -12.73
C GLU A 140 -17.67 3.31 -13.44
N GLY A 141 -16.85 4.21 -14.00
CA GLY A 141 -17.33 5.36 -14.76
C GLY A 141 -18.14 4.98 -15.99
N CYS A 142 -17.71 3.97 -16.75
CA CYS A 142 -18.45 3.44 -17.89
C CYS A 142 -19.79 2.81 -17.46
N ASN A 143 -19.79 2.01 -16.39
CA ASN A 143 -20.98 1.35 -15.88
C ASN A 143 -22.02 2.34 -15.34
N GLU A 144 -21.58 3.41 -14.68
CA GLU A 144 -22.48 4.48 -14.24
C GLU A 144 -23.28 5.09 -15.40
N ILE A 145 -22.64 5.33 -16.55
CA ILE A 145 -23.31 5.86 -17.75
C ILE A 145 -24.17 4.79 -18.40
N TYR A 146 -23.66 3.56 -18.51
CA TYR A 146 -24.40 2.43 -19.10
C TYR A 146 -25.69 2.13 -18.34
N SER A 147 -25.71 2.26 -17.01
CA SER A 147 -26.92 2.06 -16.19
C SER A 147 -28.03 3.10 -16.39
N GLN A 148 -27.72 4.22 -17.05
CA GLN A 148 -28.64 5.33 -17.29
C GLN A 148 -29.29 5.31 -18.67
N ILE A 149 -28.82 4.43 -19.56
CA ILE A 149 -29.33 4.23 -20.92
C ILE A 149 -30.16 2.95 -21.00
#